data_AF-A0AAN5R4V4-F1
#
_entry.id   AF-A0AAN5R4V4-F1
#
_cell.length_a   1.000
_cell.length_b   1.000
_cell.length_c   1.000
_cell.angle_alpha   90.00
_cell.angle_beta   90.00
_cell.angle_gamma   90.00
#
_symmetry.space_group_name_H-M   'P 1'
#
loop_
_entity.id
_entity.type
_entity.pdbx_description
1 polymer ?
#
loop_
_entity_poly.entity_id
_entity_poly.type
_entity_poly.pdbx_seq_one_letter_code
_entity_poly.pdbx_strand_id
1 'polypeptide(L)'
;MLKFFKIVSVFLLLFTSLNSFAYKSNEEIINMCREKYSTEGSAVVKYCADKDIEARDQLSQYPQEYNDFIDRCLKEYESEGYSVVKYCADADIKAEKALQKY
;
A
#
# COMPACT_ATOMS: atom_id res chain seq x y z
N MET A 1 -47.77 -19.75 11.52
CA MET A 1 -47.62 -18.32 11.15
C MET A 1 -47.38 -17.53 12.43
N LEU A 2 -46.27 -16.90 12.80
CA LEU A 2 -44.96 -16.55 12.24
C LEU A 2 -43.93 -16.87 13.35
N LYS A 3 -43.07 -17.90 13.19
CA LYS A 3 -41.89 -18.12 14.05
C LYS A 3 -40.57 -17.99 13.28
N PHE A 4 -40.61 -17.34 12.12
CA PHE A 4 -39.46 -17.19 11.22
C PHE A 4 -38.77 -15.81 11.31
N PHE A 5 -39.31 -14.88 12.09
CA PHE A 5 -38.87 -13.48 12.04
C PHE A 5 -37.69 -13.11 12.97
N LYS A 6 -37.15 -14.04 13.77
CA LYS A 6 -36.09 -13.73 14.75
C LYS A 6 -34.67 -14.14 14.36
N ILE A 7 -34.48 -14.93 13.30
CA ILE A 7 -33.16 -15.51 12.98
C ILE A 7 -32.37 -14.66 11.96
N VAL A 8 -33.03 -13.76 11.21
CA VAL A 8 -32.39 -12.98 10.15
C VAL A 8 -31.56 -11.80 10.69
N SER A 9 -31.72 -11.40 11.95
CA SER A 9 -31.15 -10.14 12.46
C SER A 9 -29.75 -10.24 13.10
N VAL A 10 -29.20 -11.44 13.29
CA VAL A 10 -27.95 -11.61 14.08
C VAL A 10 -26.72 -11.92 13.23
N PHE A 11 -26.88 -12.18 11.93
CA PHE A 11 -25.80 -12.66 11.05
C PHE A 11 -25.26 -11.62 10.06
N LEU A 12 -25.33 -10.33 10.40
CA LEU A 12 -24.87 -9.23 9.53
C LEU A 12 -23.93 -8.24 10.26
N LEU A 13 -23.00 -8.76 11.08
CA LEU A 13 -21.97 -7.96 11.75
C LEU A 13 -20.57 -8.60 11.66
N LEU A 14 -20.32 -9.42 10.64
CA LEU A 14 -19.00 -9.97 10.38
C LEU A 14 -18.52 -9.51 9.01
N PHE A 15 -17.26 -9.08 8.98
CA PHE A 15 -16.44 -8.73 7.82
C PHE A 15 -16.66 -7.34 7.23
N THR A 16 -15.90 -6.37 7.74
CA THR A 16 -14.89 -5.68 6.94
C THR A 16 -13.86 -5.04 7.88
N SER A 17 -12.79 -5.75 8.21
CA SER A 17 -11.57 -5.08 8.69
C SER A 17 -10.93 -4.40 7.49
N LEU A 18 -11.37 -3.19 7.17
CA LEU A 18 -10.67 -2.29 6.27
C LEU A 18 -9.37 -1.87 6.98
N ASN A 19 -8.32 -2.68 6.85
CA ASN A 19 -6.98 -2.24 7.17
C ASN A 19 -6.53 -1.29 6.06
N SER A 20 -7.02 -0.04 6.07
CA SER A 20 -6.47 0.98 5.20
C SER A 20 -5.10 1.36 5.78
N PHE A 21 -4.01 0.89 5.18
CA PHE A 21 -2.72 1.54 5.44
C PHE A 21 -2.84 3.00 4.99
N ALA A 22 -2.63 3.93 5.93
CA ALA A 22 -2.61 5.34 5.61
C ALA A 22 -1.28 5.67 4.93
N TYR A 23 -1.33 6.08 3.68
CA TYR A 23 -0.14 6.54 2.97
C TYR A 23 0.42 7.81 3.64
N LYS A 24 1.75 7.87 3.81
CA LYS A 24 2.45 9.04 4.32
C LYS A 24 2.23 10.26 3.42
N SER A 25 2.13 11.42 4.05
CA SER A 25 2.09 12.72 3.39
C SER A 25 3.40 13.03 2.64
N ASN A 26 3.38 14.04 1.77
CA ASN A 26 4.59 14.50 1.09
C ASN A 26 5.66 14.97 2.09
N GLU A 27 5.25 15.61 3.19
CA GLU A 27 6.17 16.12 4.21
C GLU A 27 6.89 14.96 4.92
N GLU A 28 6.17 13.91 5.30
CA GLU A 28 6.75 12.71 5.91
C GLU A 28 7.74 12.01 4.98
N ILE A 29 7.42 11.91 3.67
CA ILE A 29 8.33 11.35 2.66
C ILE A 29 9.59 12.23 2.51
N ILE A 30 9.42 13.54 2.42
CA ILE A 30 10.55 14.49 2.31
C ILE A 30 11.45 14.39 3.55
N ASN A 31 10.87 14.30 4.74
CA ASN A 31 11.62 14.19 5.99
C ASN A 31 12.40 12.87 6.05
N MET A 32 11.78 11.76 5.69
CA MET A 32 12.46 10.46 5.59
C MET A 32 13.63 10.49 4.60
N CYS A 33 13.43 11.05 3.40
CA CYS A 33 14.50 11.21 2.41
C CYS A 33 15.63 12.13 2.91
N ARG A 34 15.27 13.19 3.65
CA ARG A 34 16.25 14.09 4.26
C ARG A 34 17.07 13.38 5.33
N GLU A 35 16.44 12.57 6.18
CA GLU A 35 17.14 11.78 7.20
C GLU A 35 18.09 10.77 6.54
N LYS A 36 17.61 10.02 5.54
CA LYS A 36 18.38 8.98 4.84
C LYS A 36 19.56 9.54 4.03
N TYR A 37 19.43 10.72 3.44
CA TYR A 37 20.41 11.30 2.51
C TYR A 37 20.93 12.68 2.90
N SER A 38 20.89 13.03 4.19
CA SER A 38 21.31 14.35 4.70
C SER A 38 22.74 14.75 4.31
N THR A 39 23.64 13.78 4.14
CA THR A 39 25.06 13.99 3.77
C THR A 39 25.30 14.07 2.27
N GLU A 40 24.35 13.63 1.45
CA GLU A 40 24.50 13.50 -0.02
C GLU A 40 24.07 14.77 -0.78
N GLY A 41 23.57 15.77 -0.06
CA GLY A 41 23.16 17.06 -0.63
C GLY A 41 21.70 17.12 -1.09
N SER A 42 21.20 18.34 -1.27
CA SER A 42 19.77 18.61 -1.51
C SER A 42 19.22 18.03 -2.82
N ALA A 43 20.07 17.87 -3.85
CA ALA A 43 19.68 17.26 -5.12
C ALA A 43 19.29 15.78 -4.94
N VAL A 44 20.04 15.03 -4.14
CA VAL A 44 19.76 13.61 -3.85
C VAL A 44 18.49 13.47 -3.01
N VAL A 45 18.33 14.33 -2.00
CA VAL A 45 17.10 14.37 -1.18
C VAL A 45 15.87 14.65 -2.05
N LYS A 46 15.96 15.63 -2.96
CA LYS A 46 14.87 15.95 -3.90
C LYS A 46 14.54 14.75 -4.79
N TYR A 47 15.55 14.12 -5.38
CA TYR A 47 15.35 12.96 -6.24
C TYR A 47 14.67 11.80 -5.50
N CYS A 48 15.10 11.50 -4.27
CA CYS A 48 14.44 10.52 -3.40
C CYS A 48 12.97 10.86 -3.17
N ALA A 49 12.68 12.09 -2.75
CA ALA A 49 11.32 12.52 -2.43
C ALA A 49 10.40 12.51 -3.66
N ASP A 50 10.88 13.01 -4.80
CA ASP A 50 10.13 13.00 -6.06
C ASP A 50 9.73 11.55 -6.43
N LYS A 51 10.67 10.60 -6.33
CA LYS A 51 10.45 9.21 -6.70
C LYS A 51 9.49 8.48 -5.76
N ASP A 52 9.59 8.73 -4.47
CA ASP A 52 8.70 8.11 -3.50
C ASP A 52 7.29 8.72 -3.54
N ILE A 53 7.15 10.02 -3.77
CA ILE A 53 5.83 10.65 -3.98
C ILE A 53 5.17 10.09 -5.24
N GLU A 54 5.90 10.03 -6.36
CA GLU A 54 5.41 9.45 -7.62
C GLU A 54 4.95 7.99 -7.41
N ALA A 55 5.75 7.18 -6.72
CA ALA A 55 5.44 5.78 -6.47
C ALA A 55 4.22 5.60 -5.55
N ARG A 56 4.09 6.41 -4.48
CA ARG A 56 2.93 6.42 -3.59
C ARG A 56 1.65 6.76 -4.37
N ASP A 57 1.71 7.79 -5.21
CA ASP A 57 0.56 8.22 -6.00
C ASP A 57 0.13 7.14 -7.00
N GLN A 58 1.09 6.43 -7.59
CA GLN A 58 0.82 5.28 -8.46
C GLN A 58 0.21 4.11 -7.69
N LEU A 59 0.75 3.74 -6.53
CA LEU A 59 0.21 2.70 -5.65
C LEU A 59 -1.25 2.99 -5.25
N SER A 60 -1.60 4.25 -4.98
CA SER A 60 -2.97 4.66 -4.64
C SER A 60 -3.99 4.44 -5.76
N GLN A 61 -3.53 4.28 -7.00
CA GLN A 61 -4.37 4.09 -8.19
C GLN A 61 -4.52 2.61 -8.57
N TYR A 62 -3.91 1.69 -7.82
CA TYR A 62 -3.97 0.28 -8.16
C TYR A 62 -5.38 -0.26 -7.91
N PRO A 63 -5.85 -1.20 -8.76
CA PRO A 63 -7.10 -1.91 -8.51
C PRO A 63 -7.15 -2.54 -7.12
N GLN A 64 -8.31 -2.48 -6.47
CA GLN A 64 -8.53 -2.99 -5.11
C GLN A 64 -8.17 -4.48 -4.97
N GLU A 65 -8.25 -5.26 -6.05
CA GLU A 65 -7.83 -6.66 -6.09
C GLU A 65 -6.36 -6.90 -5.72
N TYR A 66 -5.51 -5.86 -5.78
CA TYR A 66 -4.09 -5.95 -5.40
C TYR A 66 -3.76 -5.37 -4.03
N ASN A 67 -4.76 -4.96 -3.24
CA ASN A 67 -4.53 -4.35 -1.93
C ASN A 67 -3.73 -5.27 -1.00
N ASP A 68 -3.99 -6.58 -1.01
CA ASP A 68 -3.26 -7.52 -0.14
C ASP A 68 -1.75 -7.54 -0.45
N PHE A 69 -1.35 -7.41 -1.73
CA PHE A 69 0.05 -7.30 -2.11
C PHE A 69 0.66 -5.97 -1.66
N ILE A 70 -0.09 -4.87 -1.84
CA ILE A 70 0.36 -3.53 -1.44
C ILE A 70 0.53 -3.45 0.08
N ASP A 71 -0.44 -3.92 0.85
CA ASP A 71 -0.42 -3.92 2.32
C ASP A 71 0.75 -4.73 2.87
N ARG A 72 1.01 -5.90 2.28
CA ARG A 72 2.18 -6.73 2.61
C ARG A 72 3.48 -5.96 2.34
N CYS A 73 3.61 -5.38 1.15
CA CYS A 73 4.81 -4.64 0.76
C CYS A 73 5.02 -3.36 1.58
N LEU A 74 3.95 -2.67 1.99
CA LEU A 74 4.01 -1.53 2.90
C LEU A 74 4.55 -1.98 4.27
N LYS A 75 3.99 -3.05 4.82
CA LYS A 75 4.43 -3.61 6.10
C LYS A 75 5.91 -4.01 6.09
N GLU A 76 6.41 -4.53 4.97
CA GLU A 76 7.80 -4.99 4.85
C GLU A 76 8.79 -3.88 4.51
N TYR A 77 8.41 -2.91 3.67
CA TYR A 77 9.36 -1.99 3.01
C TYR A 77 9.03 -0.50 3.14
N GLU A 78 8.03 -0.10 3.92
CA GLU A 78 7.69 1.33 4.07
C GLU A 78 8.88 2.18 4.57
N SER A 79 9.74 1.62 5.43
CA SER A 79 10.96 2.32 5.90
C SER A 79 12.02 2.49 4.81
N GLU A 80 11.96 1.70 3.74
CA GLU A 80 12.90 1.78 2.63
C GLU A 80 12.50 2.81 1.58
N GLY A 81 11.21 3.12 1.50
CA GLY A 81 10.63 4.11 0.60
C GLY A 81 9.54 3.54 -0.31
N TYR A 82 8.63 4.40 -0.76
CA TYR A 82 7.49 3.99 -1.60
C TYR A 82 7.91 3.45 -2.96
N SER A 83 9.05 3.89 -3.50
CA SER A 83 9.61 3.32 -4.72
C SER A 83 9.94 1.83 -4.57
N VAL A 84 10.43 1.41 -3.39
CA VAL A 84 10.69 -0.01 -3.07
C VAL A 84 9.39 -0.77 -2.85
N VAL A 85 8.44 -0.17 -2.12
CA VAL A 85 7.10 -0.75 -1.91
C VAL A 85 6.41 -1.02 -3.25
N LYS A 86 6.44 -0.05 -4.18
CA LYS A 86 5.87 -0.20 -5.52
C LYS A 86 6.53 -1.32 -6.30
N TYR A 87 7.87 -1.38 -6.27
CA TYR A 87 8.60 -2.47 -6.92
C TYR A 87 8.17 -3.84 -6.38
N CYS A 88 8.02 -3.97 -5.06
CA CYS A 88 7.52 -5.18 -4.41
C CYS A 88 6.09 -5.54 -4.90
N ALA A 89 5.17 -4.59 -4.90
CA ALA A 89 3.79 -4.83 -5.33
C ALA A 89 3.71 -5.21 -6.83
N ASP A 90 4.50 -4.55 -7.68
CA ASP A 90 4.59 -4.88 -9.11
C ASP A 90 5.08 -6.31 -9.35
N ALA A 91 6.07 -6.75 -8.56
CA ALA A 91 6.61 -8.09 -8.66
C ALA A 91 5.57 -9.15 -8.29
N ASP A 92 4.82 -8.95 -7.20
CA ASP A 92 3.74 -9.85 -6.78
C ASP A 92 2.63 -9.93 -7.82
N ILE A 93 2.14 -8.77 -8.29
CA ILE A 93 1.08 -8.71 -9.31
C ILE A 93 1.51 -9.42 -10.60
N LYS A 94 2.77 -9.23 -11.00
CA LYS A 94 3.32 -9.90 -12.18
C LYS A 94 3.40 -11.42 -11.97
N ALA A 95 3.82 -11.86 -10.79
CA ALA A 95 3.90 -13.29 -10.46
C ALA A 95 2.51 -13.93 -10.45
N GLU A 96 1.52 -13.31 -9.81
CA GLU A 96 0.13 -13.76 -9.78
C GLU A 96 -0.45 -13.91 -11.19
N LYS A 97 -0.28 -12.89 -12.03
CA LYS A 97 -0.70 -12.94 -13.45
C LYS A 97 -0.01 -14.03 -14.26
N ALA A 98 1.23 -14.38 -13.90
CA ALA A 98 1.95 -15.47 -14.55
C ALA A 98 1.40 -16.83 -14.11
N LEU A 99 1.12 -17.00 -12.82
CA LEU A 99 0.57 -18.24 -12.25
C LEU A 99 -0.82 -18.58 -12.83
N GLN A 100 -1.65 -17.58 -13.14
CA GLN A 100 -2.96 -17.80 -13.76
C GLN A 100 -2.90 -18.37 -15.20
N LYS A 101 -1.72 -18.39 -15.82
CA LYS A 101 -1.52 -18.92 -17.18
C LYS A 101 -1.04 -20.38 -17.20
N TYR A 102 -0.69 -20.93 -16.04
CA TYR A 102 -0.30 -22.34 -15.87
C TYR A 102 -1.53 -23.21 -15.64
#